data_AF-A0A1B9KXC5-F1
#
_entry.id   AF-A0A1B9KXC5-F1
#
_cell.length_a   1.000
_cell.length_b   1.000
_cell.length_c   1.000
_cell.angle_alpha   90.00
_cell.angle_beta   90.00
_cell.angle_gamma   90.00
#
_symmetry.space_group_name_H-M   'P 1'
#
loop_
_entity.id
_entity.type
_entity.pdbx_description
1 polymer ?
#
loop_
_entity_poly.entity_id
_entity_poly.type
_entity_poly.pdbx_seq_one_letter_code
_entity_poly.pdbx_strand_id
1 'polypeptide(L)'
;MNNKDIAGFSLIEVIIATLLFSIIMLGFINYQQALFNKHHYFANYLRANKIAFQLLDSYPYIPNEIIPSGWHYKITNKTYNAQCKMVVIMVNAPNKQVAEQQRLFCNSI
;
A
#
# COMPACT_ATOMS: atom_id res chain seq x y z
N MET A 1 56.86 -19.89 20.87
CA MET A 1 55.64 -19.11 21.16
C MET A 1 55.70 -17.83 20.35
N ASN A 2 54.82 -17.67 19.36
CA ASN A 2 54.77 -16.45 18.54
C ASN A 2 53.74 -15.51 19.17
N ASN A 3 54.19 -14.52 19.95
CA ASN A 3 53.33 -13.49 20.50
C ASN A 3 52.87 -12.60 19.34
N LYS A 4 51.61 -12.72 18.94
CA LYS A 4 50.97 -11.72 18.09
C LYS A 4 50.67 -10.51 18.98
N ASP A 5 51.42 -9.44 18.78
CA ASP A 5 51.10 -8.14 19.37
C ASP A 5 49.73 -7.70 18.83
N ILE A 6 48.72 -7.72 19.69
CA ILE A 6 47.40 -7.19 19.38
C ILE A 6 47.51 -5.66 19.50
N ALA A 7 47.77 -4.98 18.38
CA ALA A 7 47.74 -3.53 18.32
C ALA A 7 46.31 -3.02 18.54
N GLY A 8 46.13 -2.14 19.53
CA GLY A 8 44.86 -1.46 19.78
C GLY A 8 44.59 -0.35 18.76
N PHE A 9 43.33 0.05 18.63
CA PHE A 9 42.92 1.14 17.75
C PHE A 9 43.41 2.50 18.26
N SER A 10 43.86 3.36 17.35
CA SER A 10 44.20 4.74 17.69
C SER A 10 42.93 5.56 17.97
N LEU A 11 43.02 6.55 18.87
CA LEU A 11 41.88 7.42 19.22
C LEU A 11 41.23 8.06 17.98
N ILE A 12 42.04 8.55 17.04
CA ILE A 12 41.54 9.17 15.81
C ILE A 12 40.80 8.17 14.92
N GLU A 13 41.25 6.92 14.90
CA GLU A 13 40.65 5.85 14.11
C GLU A 13 39.26 5.49 14.65
N VAL A 14 39.12 5.41 15.97
CA VAL A 14 37.83 5.20 16.64
C VAL A 14 36.87 6.35 16.38
N ILE A 15 37.34 7.60 16.42
CA ILE A 15 36.52 8.79 16.14
C ILE A 15 36.01 8.76 14.69
N ILE A 16 36.90 8.47 13.73
CA ILE A 16 36.53 8.39 12.30
C ILE A 16 35.55 7.22 12.08
N ALA A 17 35.81 6.05 12.65
CA ALA A 17 34.93 4.89 12.52
C ALA A 17 33.53 5.17 13.09
N THR A 18 33.46 5.83 14.25
CA THR A 18 32.18 6.19 14.90
C THR A 18 31.42 7.23 14.09
N LEU A 19 32.12 8.20 13.49
CA LEU A 19 31.51 9.20 12.60
C LEU A 19 30.91 8.53 11.36
N LEU A 20 31.68 7.67 10.68
CA LEU A 20 31.21 6.95 9.50
C LEU A 20 30.03 6.04 9.84
N PHE A 21 30.11 5.32 10.96
CA PHE A 21 29.01 4.49 11.44
C PHE A 21 27.73 5.31 11.67
N SER A 22 27.86 6.49 12.29
CA SER A 22 26.71 7.38 12.53
C SER A 22 26.07 7.85 11.23
N ILE A 23 26.87 8.19 10.21
CA ILE A 23 26.38 8.60 8.89
C ILE A 23 25.62 7.43 8.22
N ILE A 24 26.20 6.23 8.24
CA ILE A 24 25.56 5.03 7.68
C ILE A 24 24.24 4.74 8.39
N MET A 25 24.24 4.80 9.72
CA MET A 25 23.06 4.50 10.53
C MET A 25 21.94 5.51 10.29
N LEU A 26 22.27 6.80 10.16
CA LEU A 26 21.31 7.84 9.80
C LEU A 26 20.72 7.60 8.40
N GLY A 27 21.56 7.24 7.43
CA GLY A 27 21.09 6.87 6.09
C GLY A 27 20.12 5.69 6.12
N PHE A 28 20.42 4.67 6.93
CA PHE A 28 19.58 3.48 7.07
C PHE A 28 18.23 3.77 7.72
N ILE A 29 18.21 4.57 8.79
CA ILE A 29 16.96 4.96 9.48
C ILE A 29 16.05 5.75 8.53
N ASN A 30 16.60 6.73 7.80
CA ASN A 30 15.84 7.52 6.84
C ASN A 30 15.24 6.64 5.73
N TYR A 31 16.02 5.66 5.25
CA TYR A 31 15.56 4.71 4.24
C TYR A 31 14.41 3.83 4.76
N GLN A 32 14.54 3.29 5.98
CA GLN A 32 13.47 2.50 6.61
C GLN A 32 12.20 3.34 6.80
N GLN A 33 12.32 4.59 7.26
CA GLN A 33 11.17 5.45 7.47
C GLN A 33 10.43 5.78 6.15
N ALA A 34 11.18 5.99 5.06
CA ALA A 34 10.60 6.18 3.74
C ALA A 34 9.82 4.92 3.26
N LEU A 35 10.35 3.72 3.52
CA LEU A 35 9.68 2.46 3.22
C LEU A 35 8.40 2.27 4.05
N PHE A 36 8.45 2.50 5.36
CA PHE A 36 7.30 2.35 6.24
C PHE A 36 6.15 3.28 5.88
N ASN A 37 6.45 4.55 5.58
CA ASN A 37 5.45 5.52 5.17
C ASN A 37 4.75 5.08 3.87
N LYS A 38 5.50 4.53 2.91
CA LYS A 38 4.91 3.96 1.69
C LYS A 38 4.12 2.69 1.96
N HIS A 39 4.52 1.87 2.93
CA HIS A 39 3.84 0.62 3.23
C HIS A 39 2.40 0.82 3.69
N HIS A 40 2.15 1.75 4.62
CA HIS A 40 0.78 2.08 5.04
C HIS A 40 -0.07 2.63 3.89
N TYR A 41 0.55 3.43 3.02
CA TYR A 41 -0.11 3.93 1.83
C TYR A 41 -0.56 2.78 0.91
N PHE A 42 0.34 1.84 0.61
CA PHE A 42 0.03 0.70 -0.27
C PHE A 42 -0.96 -0.28 0.36
N ALA A 43 -0.87 -0.52 1.67
CA ALA A 43 -1.77 -1.44 2.37
C ALA A 43 -3.24 -1.00 2.26
N ASN A 44 -3.52 0.28 2.48
CA ASN A 44 -4.87 0.83 2.35
C ASN A 44 -5.37 0.79 0.91
N TYR A 45 -4.51 1.09 -0.07
CA TYR A 45 -4.86 1.06 -1.49
C TYR A 45 -5.17 -0.36 -1.97
N LEU A 46 -4.34 -1.34 -1.59
CA LEU A 46 -4.56 -2.75 -1.92
C LEU A 46 -5.85 -3.27 -1.27
N ARG A 47 -6.12 -2.88 -0.02
CA ARG A 47 -7.37 -3.22 0.67
C ARG A 47 -8.59 -2.60 -0.01
N ALA A 48 -8.50 -1.34 -0.44
CA ALA A 48 -9.56 -0.68 -1.21
C ALA A 48 -9.84 -1.36 -2.55
N ASN A 49 -8.80 -1.77 -3.26
CA ASN A 49 -8.95 -2.56 -4.49
C ASN A 49 -9.65 -3.88 -4.23
N LYS A 50 -9.21 -4.63 -3.20
CA LYS A 50 -9.85 -5.91 -2.85
C LYS A 50 -11.33 -5.74 -2.54
N ILE A 51 -11.70 -4.71 -1.78
CA ILE A 51 -13.11 -4.38 -1.47
C ILE A 51 -13.86 -4.01 -2.75
N ALA A 52 -13.30 -3.15 -3.60
CA ALA A 52 -13.94 -2.75 -4.86
C ALA A 52 -14.22 -3.95 -5.77
N PHE A 53 -13.28 -4.91 -5.86
CA PHE A 53 -13.50 -6.18 -6.56
C PHE A 53 -14.61 -7.02 -5.93
N GLN A 54 -14.59 -7.21 -4.61
CA GLN A 54 -15.61 -8.00 -3.92
C GLN A 54 -17.02 -7.42 -4.07
N LEU A 55 -17.14 -6.09 -4.00
CA LEU A 55 -18.40 -5.39 -4.26
C LEU A 55 -18.87 -5.57 -5.71
N LEU A 56 -17.94 -5.63 -6.67
CA LEU A 56 -18.24 -5.79 -8.10
C LEU A 56 -18.65 -7.21 -8.43
N ASP A 57 -18.05 -8.19 -7.77
CA ASP A 57 -18.42 -9.61 -7.89
C ASP A 57 -19.76 -9.91 -7.22
N SER A 58 -20.12 -9.17 -6.16
CA SER A 58 -21.41 -9.33 -5.49
C SER A 58 -22.55 -8.58 -6.19
N TYR A 59 -22.25 -7.65 -7.12
CA TYR A 59 -23.26 -6.88 -7.82
C TYR A 59 -24.26 -7.79 -8.56
N PRO A 60 -25.59 -7.55 -8.46
CA PRO A 60 -26.23 -6.35 -7.91
C PRO A 60 -26.50 -6.36 -6.40
N TYR A 61 -26.29 -7.48 -5.70
CA TYR A 61 -26.62 -7.62 -4.29
C TYR A 61 -25.39 -7.41 -3.40
N ILE A 62 -25.34 -6.28 -2.71
CA ILE A 62 -24.13 -5.84 -2.02
C ILE A 62 -24.26 -6.10 -0.52
N PRO A 63 -23.41 -6.94 0.08
CA PRO A 63 -23.40 -7.14 1.52
C PRO A 63 -22.78 -5.92 2.22
N ASN A 64 -23.49 -5.35 3.20
CA ASN A 64 -22.98 -4.22 3.99
C ASN A 64 -21.74 -4.58 4.84
N GLU A 65 -21.51 -5.86 5.12
CA GLU A 65 -20.39 -6.32 5.97
C GLU A 65 -19.01 -6.21 5.31
N ILE A 66 -18.94 -6.04 3.98
CA ILE A 66 -17.66 -5.98 3.25
C ILE A 66 -16.91 -4.67 3.53
N ILE A 67 -17.61 -3.62 3.96
CA ILE A 67 -17.07 -2.26 4.04
C ILE A 67 -16.65 -1.93 5.48
N PRO A 68 -15.37 -1.61 5.73
CA PRO A 68 -14.91 -1.19 7.05
C PRO A 68 -15.52 0.16 7.47
N SER A 69 -15.61 0.40 8.79
CA SER A 69 -16.10 1.67 9.35
C SER A 69 -15.33 2.88 8.83
N GLY A 70 -16.04 3.92 8.38
CA GLY A 70 -15.46 5.17 7.88
C GLY A 70 -15.05 5.14 6.40
N TRP A 71 -15.23 4.01 5.72
CA TRP A 71 -15.01 3.88 4.28
C TRP A 71 -16.31 4.16 3.54
N HIS A 72 -16.19 4.72 2.34
CA HIS A 72 -17.34 5.05 1.50
C HIS A 72 -17.18 4.39 0.15
N TYR A 73 -18.29 4.01 -0.48
CA TYR A 73 -18.28 3.48 -1.83
C TYR A 73 -19.36 4.16 -2.66
N LYS A 74 -19.13 4.21 -3.97
CA LYS A 74 -20.07 4.71 -4.96
C LYS A 74 -20.13 3.74 -6.11
N ILE A 75 -21.34 3.50 -6.59
CA ILE A 75 -21.60 2.64 -7.74
C ILE A 75 -22.23 3.48 -8.82
N THR A 76 -21.67 3.38 -10.02
CA THR A 76 -22.15 4.11 -11.18
C THR A 76 -22.40 3.11 -12.29
N ASN A 77 -23.60 3.14 -12.86
CA ASN A 77 -23.97 2.33 -14.00
C ASN A 77 -23.95 3.23 -15.24
N LYS A 78 -23.16 2.86 -16.24
CA LYS A 78 -23.17 3.51 -17.56
C LYS A 78 -23.76 2.53 -18.56
N THR A 79 -24.88 2.90 -19.18
CA THR A 79 -25.43 2.10 -20.28
C THR A 79 -24.44 2.10 -21.44
N TYR A 80 -24.02 0.92 -21.87
CA TYR A 80 -23.07 0.78 -22.98
C TYR A 80 -23.81 0.54 -24.30
N ASN A 81 -24.81 -0.34 -24.30
CA ASN A 81 -25.72 -0.57 -25.42
C ASN A 81 -27.08 -1.09 -24.89
N ALA A 82 -27.97 -1.53 -25.79
CA ALA A 82 -29.31 -2.01 -25.43
C ALA A 82 -29.32 -3.25 -24.53
N GLN A 83 -28.22 -4.00 -24.44
CA GLN A 83 -28.15 -5.27 -23.69
C GLN A 83 -27.04 -5.31 -22.64
N CYS A 84 -26.16 -4.30 -22.61
CA CYS A 84 -24.99 -4.25 -21.76
C CYS A 84 -24.92 -2.93 -21.00
N LYS A 85 -24.55 -3.03 -19.72
CA LYS A 85 -24.22 -1.92 -18.83
C LYS A 85 -22.81 -2.10 -18.27
N MET A 86 -22.06 -1.02 -18.23
CA MET A 86 -20.78 -0.96 -17.52
C MET A 86 -21.07 -0.51 -16.08
N VAL A 87 -20.70 -1.36 -15.13
CA VAL A 87 -20.81 -1.05 -13.69
C VAL A 87 -19.43 -0.66 -13.20
N VAL A 88 -19.33 0.51 -12.59
CA VAL A 88 -18.12 1.06 -12.01
C VAL A 88 -18.33 1.20 -10.51
N ILE A 89 -17.44 0.60 -9.71
CA ILE A 89 -17.42 0.69 -8.26
C ILE A 89 -16.17 1.45 -7.84
N MET A 90 -16.41 2.50 -7.07
CA MET A 90 -15.37 3.35 -6.51
C MET A 90 -15.41 3.22 -4.99
N VAL A 91 -14.27 2.94 -4.37
CA VAL A 91 -14.11 2.83 -2.91
C VAL A 91 -13.14 3.89 -2.44
N ASN A 92 -13.61 4.74 -1.53
CA ASN A 92 -12.85 5.81 -0.89
C ASN A 92 -12.42 5.36 0.50
N ALA A 93 -11.11 5.16 0.66
CA ALA A 93 -10.51 4.94 1.97
C ALA A 93 -10.33 6.28 2.72
N PRO A 94 -10.28 6.27 4.07
CA PRO A 94 -10.20 7.48 4.90
C PRO A 94 -9.05 8.44 4.55
N ASN A 95 -7.96 7.93 3.98
CA ASN A 95 -6.78 8.73 3.61
C ASN A 95 -6.86 9.32 2.18
N LYS A 96 -8.06 9.62 1.68
CA LYS A 96 -8.33 10.12 0.31
C LYS A 96 -7.84 9.19 -0.81
N GLN A 97 -7.56 7.92 -0.50
CA GLN A 97 -7.18 6.94 -1.51
C GLN A 97 -8.45 6.40 -2.16
N VAL A 98 -8.43 6.36 -3.49
CA VAL A 98 -9.56 5.92 -4.29
C VAL A 98 -9.13 4.69 -5.09
N ALA A 99 -9.89 3.61 -4.95
CA ALA A 99 -9.78 2.44 -5.80
C ALA A 99 -11.02 2.34 -6.68
N GLU A 100 -10.82 2.12 -7.98
CA GLU A 100 -11.90 1.99 -8.95
C GLU A 100 -11.80 0.64 -9.64
N GLN A 101 -12.93 -0.07 -9.71
CA GLN A 101 -13.06 -1.32 -10.44
C GLN A 101 -14.29 -1.24 -11.35
N GLN A 102 -14.19 -1.81 -12.54
CA GLN A 102 -15.26 -1.77 -13.53
C GLN A 102 -15.43 -3.11 -14.22
N ARG A 103 -16.69 -3.45 -14.55
CA ARG A 103 -17.03 -4.66 -15.29
C ARG A 103 -18.22 -4.41 -16.20
N LEU A 104 -18.16 -4.98 -17.39
CA LEU A 104 -19.29 -4.99 -18.32
C LEU A 104 -20.22 -6.14 -17.96
N PHE A 105 -21.49 -5.83 -17.73
CA PHE A 105 -22.56 -6.79 -17.52
C PHE A 105 -23.48 -6.76 -18.73
N CYS A 106 -23.56 -7.86 -19.45
CA CYS A 106 -24.48 -8.03 -20.57
C CYS A 106 -25.54 -9.07 -20.20
N ASN A 107 -26.79 -8.80 -20.56
CA ASN A 107 -27.79 -9.83 -20.56
C ASN A 107 -27.48 -10.77 -21.72
N SER A 108 -27.15 -12.03 -21.43
CA SER A 108 -27.28 -13.08 -22.44
C SER A 108 -28.76 -13.14 -22.79
N ILE A 109 -29.06 -12.91 -24.07
CA ILE A 109 -30.36 -13.28 -24.65
C ILE A 109 -30.62 -14.77 -24.40
#